data_AF-A0A524RST1-F1
#
_entry.id   AF-A0A524RST1-F1
#
_cell.length_a   1.000
_cell.length_b   1.000
_cell.length_c   1.000
_cell.angle_alpha   90.00
_cell.angle_beta   90.00
_cell.angle_gamma   90.00
#
_symmetry.space_group_name_H-M   'P 1'
#
loop_
_entity.id
_entity.type
_entity.pdbx_description
1 polymer ?
#
loop_
_entity_poly.entity_id
_entity_poly.type
_entity_poly.pdbx_seq_one_letter_code
_entity_poly.pdbx_strand_id
1 'polypeptide(L)'
;GQLRCSIGALDEDGLGSVLRGTSDPLLPPPALVVDATHPFAIRITAALQKGCQASGIPYLRLRRPLLRDQQGEQVLWVDQLTQLNDRWILRWGTQRPPLPRQRLLSAIGIRALPLLLQGRQVDHTWVRILPTPTALRSALALGLDSARIALLLPRCHDQAQTIGLLEQALCRRWGSEAVLCRQSGGHTEAAWRLACRRLHLPLLLLRRPREPGDDLQGCGLSELTACAAHCMLGRS
;
A
#
# COMPACT_ATOMS: atom_id res chain seq x y z
N GLY A 1 -0.01 3.54 30.20
CA GLY A 1 -0.84 4.45 29.40
C GLY A 1 -1.98 3.67 28.77
N GLN A 2 -3.17 4.24 28.68
CA GLN A 2 -4.33 3.60 28.05
C GLN A 2 -4.22 3.78 26.53
N LEU A 3 -4.27 2.70 25.76
CA LEU A 3 -4.32 2.77 24.30
C LEU A 3 -5.69 3.28 23.86
N ARG A 4 -5.71 4.31 23.00
CA ARG A 4 -6.92 4.82 22.36
C ARG A 4 -6.80 4.65 20.86
N CYS A 5 -7.89 4.22 20.24
CA CYS A 5 -7.98 4.04 18.79
C CYS A 5 -9.04 5.00 18.25
N SER A 6 -8.69 5.77 17.22
CA SER A 6 -9.63 6.57 16.45
C SER A 6 -9.69 6.04 15.03
N ILE A 7 -10.90 5.94 14.48
CA ILE A 7 -11.15 5.42 13.13
C ILE A 7 -11.84 6.52 12.32
N GLY A 8 -11.15 7.01 11.29
CA GLY A 8 -11.65 8.05 10.42
C GLY A 8 -10.55 8.58 9.51
N ALA A 9 -10.94 9.29 8.46
CA ALA A 9 -9.99 10.11 7.72
C ALA A 9 -9.72 11.38 8.54
N LEU A 10 -8.44 11.72 8.72
CA LEU A 10 -8.04 13.04 9.19
C LEU A 10 -7.80 13.90 7.94
N ASP A 11 -8.67 14.87 7.72
CA ASP A 11 -8.37 15.99 6.81
C ASP A 11 -7.35 16.94 7.47
N GLU A 12 -6.95 17.99 6.76
CA GLU A 12 -5.91 18.90 7.26
C GLU A 12 -6.34 19.62 8.54
N ASP A 13 -7.63 19.98 8.64
CA ASP A 13 -8.21 20.65 9.81
C ASP A 13 -8.31 19.68 11.01
N GLY A 14 -8.78 18.46 10.77
CA GLY A 14 -8.83 17.38 11.75
C GLY A 14 -7.43 17.03 12.27
N LEU A 15 -6.45 16.93 11.38
CA LEU A 15 -5.06 16.70 11.79
C LEU A 15 -4.53 17.87 12.64
N GLY A 16 -4.76 19.12 12.20
CA GLY A 16 -4.35 20.31 12.94
C GLY A 16 -4.97 20.37 14.34
N SER A 17 -6.24 19.98 14.49
CA SER A 17 -6.91 19.94 15.80
C SER A 17 -6.30 18.87 16.73
N VAL A 18 -5.95 17.70 16.20
CA VAL A 18 -5.24 16.66 16.98
C VAL A 18 -3.87 17.15 17.43
N LEU A 19 -3.10 17.77 16.54
CA LEU A 19 -1.76 18.26 16.85
C LEU A 19 -1.79 19.42 17.86
N ARG A 20 -2.84 20.24 17.85
CA ARG A 20 -3.03 21.33 18.83
C ARG A 20 -3.70 20.88 20.14
N GLY A 21 -4.16 19.63 20.24
CA GLY A 21 -4.91 19.14 21.41
C GLY A 21 -6.32 19.75 21.50
N THR A 22 -6.88 20.26 20.40
CA THR A 22 -8.22 20.83 20.36
C THR A 22 -9.28 19.85 19.85
N SER A 23 -8.87 18.65 19.42
CA SER A 23 -9.78 17.61 18.93
C SER A 23 -10.54 16.89 20.05
N ASP A 24 -9.96 16.81 21.24
CA ASP A 24 -10.57 16.21 22.43
C ASP A 24 -10.11 17.02 23.66
N PRO A 25 -11.00 17.68 24.40
CA PRO A 25 -10.66 18.51 25.57
C PRO A 25 -9.90 17.76 26.68
N LEU A 26 -9.97 16.42 26.68
CA LEU A 26 -9.31 15.57 27.66
C LEU A 26 -7.91 15.13 27.22
N LEU A 27 -7.47 15.51 26.02
CA LEU A 27 -6.19 15.08 25.45
C LEU A 27 -5.26 16.28 25.22
N PRO A 28 -4.09 16.30 25.89
CA PRO A 28 -3.05 17.26 25.53
C PRO A 28 -2.53 16.96 24.10
N PRO A 29 -1.89 17.95 23.46
CA PRO A 29 -1.21 17.73 22.19
C PRO A 29 -0.17 16.59 22.32
N PRO A 30 0.06 15.80 21.26
CA PRO A 30 0.98 14.68 21.32
C PRO A 30 2.42 15.15 21.53
N ALA A 31 3.16 14.45 22.40
CA ALA A 31 4.58 14.72 22.65
C ALA A 31 5.49 14.28 21.48
N LEU A 32 5.02 13.33 20.66
CA LEU A 32 5.71 12.75 19.52
C LEU A 32 4.67 12.18 18.56
N VAL A 33 4.89 12.34 17.25
CA VAL A 33 4.10 11.69 16.20
C VAL A 33 4.95 10.63 15.51
N VAL A 34 4.45 9.39 15.50
CA VAL A 34 5.04 8.29 14.72
C VAL A 34 4.17 8.02 13.50
N ASP A 35 4.66 8.38 12.32
CA ASP A 35 4.01 8.10 11.05
C ASP A 35 4.33 6.68 10.57
N ALA A 36 3.42 5.75 10.88
CA ALA A 36 3.43 4.37 10.42
C ALA A 36 2.52 4.13 9.18
N THR A 37 2.15 5.19 8.45
CA THR A 37 1.29 5.08 7.27
C THR A 37 1.97 4.30 6.14
N HIS A 38 1.17 3.81 5.19
CA HIS A 38 1.69 3.07 4.04
C HIS A 38 2.64 3.94 3.19
N PRO A 39 3.70 3.39 2.56
CA PRO A 39 4.60 4.14 1.65
C PRO A 39 3.95 4.86 0.45
N PHE A 40 2.68 4.60 0.19
CA PHE A 40 1.91 5.24 -0.90
C PHE A 40 0.95 6.30 -0.36
N ALA A 41 0.95 6.55 0.95
CA ALA A 41 0.09 7.51 1.62
C ALA A 41 0.75 8.90 1.67
N ILE A 42 1.34 9.33 0.54
CA ILE A 42 2.17 10.55 0.44
C ILE A 42 1.46 11.81 0.95
N ARG A 43 0.14 11.91 0.75
CA ARG A 43 -0.66 13.08 1.16
C ARG A 43 -0.71 13.25 2.67
N ILE A 44 -1.03 12.17 3.41
CA ILE A 44 -1.11 12.24 4.87
C ILE A 44 0.28 12.36 5.48
N THR A 45 1.30 11.72 4.90
CA THR A 45 2.70 11.90 5.32
C THR A 45 3.13 13.36 5.18
N ALA A 46 2.87 14.02 4.05
CA ALA A 46 3.18 15.43 3.86
C ALA A 46 2.42 16.33 4.86
N ALA A 47 1.13 16.06 5.08
CA ALA A 47 0.31 16.81 6.03
C ALA A 47 0.83 16.64 7.47
N LEU A 48 1.22 15.43 7.87
CA LEU A 48 1.82 15.15 9.18
C LEU A 48 3.14 15.88 9.37
N GLN A 49 4.04 15.83 8.38
CA GLN A 49 5.32 16.55 8.43
C GLN A 49 5.10 18.05 8.60
N LYS A 50 4.25 18.66 7.75
CA LYS A 50 3.94 20.09 7.79
C LYS A 50 3.29 20.50 9.12
N GLY A 51 2.31 19.72 9.58
CA GLY A 51 1.59 19.99 10.83
C GLY A 51 2.52 19.89 12.05
N CYS A 52 3.33 18.83 12.12
CA CYS A 52 4.29 18.63 13.21
C CYS A 52 5.33 19.75 13.24
N GLN A 53 5.85 20.14 12.08
CA GLN A 53 6.79 21.27 11.96
C GLN A 53 6.15 22.58 12.45
N ALA A 54 4.92 22.89 12.03
CA ALA A 54 4.23 24.10 12.46
C ALA A 54 3.89 24.13 13.96
N SER A 55 3.68 22.96 14.57
CA SER A 55 3.37 22.83 16.01
C SER A 55 4.59 22.55 16.89
N GLY A 56 5.80 22.44 16.33
CA GLY A 56 7.01 22.10 17.09
C GLY A 56 6.97 20.71 17.73
N ILE A 57 6.18 19.79 17.16
CA ILE A 57 6.01 18.41 17.65
C ILE A 57 7.03 17.53 16.92
N PRO A 58 7.86 16.75 17.64
CA PRO A 58 8.74 15.77 17.02
C PRO A 58 7.97 14.80 16.11
N TYR A 59 8.53 14.55 14.93
CA TYR A 59 7.96 13.66 13.93
C TYR A 59 8.95 12.55 13.60
N LEU A 60 8.51 11.30 13.69
CA LEU A 60 9.26 10.12 13.29
C LEU A 60 8.54 9.35 12.19
N ARG A 61 9.24 9.06 11.09
CA ARG A 61 8.74 8.22 10.01
C ARG A 61 9.21 6.78 10.19
N LEU A 62 8.28 5.85 10.40
CA LEU A 62 8.58 4.41 10.41
C LEU A 62 8.74 3.90 8.98
N ARG A 63 9.98 3.61 8.57
CA ARG A 63 10.28 3.15 7.22
C ARG A 63 10.11 1.63 7.11
N ARG A 64 9.27 1.24 6.16
CA ARG A 64 9.11 -0.15 5.74
C ARG A 64 10.30 -0.63 4.89
N PRO A 65 10.79 -1.87 5.07
CA PRO A 65 11.97 -2.39 4.38
C PRO A 65 11.73 -2.52 2.88
N LEU A 66 12.79 -2.38 2.08
CA LEU A 66 12.76 -2.72 0.66
C LEU A 66 13.03 -4.22 0.50
N LEU A 67 12.08 -4.95 -0.08
CA LEU A 67 12.26 -6.36 -0.40
C LEU A 67 13.09 -6.48 -1.68
N ARG A 68 14.09 -7.36 -1.66
CA ARG A 68 14.93 -7.67 -2.83
C ARG A 68 14.27 -8.75 -3.68
N ASP A 69 14.38 -8.59 -5.00
CA ASP A 69 13.93 -9.60 -5.95
C ASP A 69 14.69 -10.91 -5.71
N GLN A 70 13.97 -12.03 -5.73
CA GLN A 70 14.52 -13.36 -5.47
C GLN A 70 14.70 -14.15 -6.77
N GLN A 71 15.59 -15.14 -6.78
CA GLN A 71 15.74 -16.05 -7.91
C GLN A 71 14.41 -16.76 -8.23
N GLY A 72 14.08 -16.85 -9.53
CA GLY A 72 12.83 -17.44 -10.01
C GLY A 72 11.62 -16.51 -9.93
N GLU A 73 11.74 -15.30 -9.39
CA GLU A 73 10.69 -14.29 -9.49
C GLU A 73 10.68 -13.64 -10.87
N GLN A 74 9.46 -13.37 -11.36
CA GLN A 74 9.22 -12.71 -12.63
C GLN A 74 8.71 -11.30 -12.33
N VAL A 75 9.59 -10.42 -11.84
CA VAL A 75 9.21 -9.06 -11.45
C VAL A 75 9.37 -8.10 -12.63
N LEU A 76 8.31 -7.38 -12.96
CA LEU A 76 8.39 -6.18 -13.77
C LEU A 76 8.11 -4.96 -12.93
N TRP A 77 9.06 -4.04 -12.96
CA TRP A 77 8.93 -2.76 -12.30
C TRP A 77 8.04 -1.82 -13.10
N VAL A 78 7.06 -1.23 -12.42
CA VAL A 78 6.13 -0.25 -12.99
C VAL A 78 6.36 1.07 -12.27
N ASP A 79 6.63 2.13 -13.02
CA ASP A 79 6.84 3.46 -12.43
C ASP A 79 5.51 4.23 -12.37
N GLN A 80 4.64 4.03 -13.37
CA GLN A 80 3.35 4.70 -13.48
C GLN A 80 2.26 3.74 -13.93
N LEU A 81 1.08 3.82 -13.30
CA LEU A 81 -0.05 2.95 -13.64
C LEU A 81 -0.54 3.12 -15.08
N THR A 82 -0.38 4.31 -15.65
CA THR A 82 -0.72 4.63 -17.05
C THR A 82 0.11 3.84 -18.06
N GLN A 83 1.27 3.30 -17.65
CA GLN A 83 2.07 2.39 -18.48
C GLN A 83 1.35 1.05 -18.70
N LEU A 84 0.46 0.65 -17.80
CA LEU A 84 -0.24 -0.64 -17.80
C LEU A 84 -1.52 -0.59 -18.63
N ASN A 85 -1.36 -0.30 -19.92
CA ASN A 85 -2.46 -0.40 -20.87
C ASN A 85 -2.66 -1.84 -21.39
N ASP A 86 -3.76 -2.10 -22.10
CA ASP A 86 -4.07 -3.42 -22.67
C ASP A 86 -2.98 -3.92 -23.64
N ARG A 87 -2.20 -3.00 -24.24
CA ARG A 87 -1.08 -3.35 -25.14
C ARG A 87 0.20 -3.70 -24.39
N TRP A 88 0.39 -3.23 -23.16
CA TRP A 88 1.62 -3.46 -22.40
C TRP A 88 1.74 -4.91 -21.94
N ILE A 89 0.61 -5.51 -21.58
CA ILE A 89 0.51 -6.94 -21.23
C ILE A 89 0.90 -7.84 -22.43
N LEU A 90 0.75 -7.35 -23.66
CA LEU A 90 1.14 -8.07 -24.86
C LEU A 90 2.67 -8.11 -25.10
N ARG A 91 3.44 -7.25 -24.41
CA ARG A 91 4.87 -7.01 -24.69
C ARG A 91 5.79 -7.44 -23.55
N TRP A 92 5.39 -8.43 -22.73
CA TRP A 92 6.19 -8.97 -21.63
C TRP A 92 7.57 -9.49 -22.15
N GLY A 93 8.54 -8.57 -22.27
CA GLY A 93 9.83 -8.82 -22.94
C GLY A 93 9.70 -9.12 -24.44
N THR A 94 10.74 -8.85 -25.21
CA THR A 94 10.83 -9.23 -26.63
C THR A 94 10.86 -10.76 -26.84
N GLN A 95 10.89 -11.55 -25.76
CA GLN A 95 11.09 -13.00 -25.79
C GLN A 95 9.88 -13.83 -25.34
N ARG A 96 8.73 -13.23 -25.01
CA ARG A 96 7.55 -14.00 -24.64
C ARG A 96 6.30 -13.55 -25.38
N PRO A 97 5.41 -14.50 -25.69
CA PRO A 97 4.17 -14.20 -26.37
C PRO A 97 3.28 -13.31 -25.48
N PRO A 98 2.40 -12.51 -26.09
CA PRO A 98 1.37 -11.78 -25.38
C PRO A 98 0.55 -12.66 -24.44
N LEU A 99 0.14 -12.14 -23.27
CA LEU A 99 -0.80 -12.88 -22.42
C LEU A 99 -2.14 -13.06 -23.17
N PRO A 100 -2.61 -14.31 -23.36
CA PRO A 100 -3.70 -14.59 -24.29
C PRO A 100 -5.05 -14.00 -23.84
N ARG A 101 -5.29 -13.85 -22.53
CA ARG A 101 -6.57 -13.35 -21.99
C ARG A 101 -6.45 -12.01 -21.24
N GLN A 102 -5.24 -11.46 -21.16
CA GLN A 102 -4.87 -10.22 -20.46
C GLN A 102 -5.40 -10.09 -19.02
N ARG A 103 -5.59 -11.22 -18.32
CA ARG A 103 -6.26 -11.24 -17.00
C ARG A 103 -5.32 -10.78 -15.89
N LEU A 104 -5.50 -9.54 -15.45
CA LEU A 104 -4.70 -8.94 -14.37
C LEU A 104 -5.49 -8.98 -13.07
N LEU A 105 -4.84 -9.48 -12.03
CA LEU A 105 -5.28 -9.27 -10.65
C LEU A 105 -4.57 -8.06 -10.05
N SER A 106 -5.31 -6.99 -9.83
CA SER A 106 -4.83 -5.75 -9.23
C SER A 106 -5.05 -5.71 -7.72
N ALA A 107 -3.97 -5.59 -6.98
CA ALA A 107 -3.92 -5.51 -5.52
C ALA A 107 -3.46 -4.12 -5.01
N ILE A 108 -3.66 -3.07 -5.82
CA ILE A 108 -3.33 -1.67 -5.47
C ILE A 108 -4.46 -0.98 -4.68
N GLY A 109 -5.57 -1.68 -4.45
CA GLY A 109 -6.75 -1.13 -3.77
C GLY A 109 -7.50 -0.09 -4.59
N ILE A 110 -8.60 0.41 -4.03
CA ILE A 110 -9.59 1.18 -4.78
C ILE A 110 -9.13 2.57 -5.22
N ARG A 111 -8.32 3.27 -4.41
CA ARG A 111 -7.94 4.67 -4.68
C ARG A 111 -7.15 4.88 -5.97
N ALA A 112 -6.34 3.90 -6.36
CA ALA A 112 -5.50 3.98 -7.56
C ALA A 112 -6.12 3.27 -8.77
N LEU A 113 -7.26 2.61 -8.58
CA LEU A 113 -7.93 1.86 -9.63
C LEU A 113 -8.42 2.74 -10.80
N PRO A 114 -8.99 3.96 -10.59
CA PRO A 114 -9.40 4.80 -11.71
C PRO A 114 -8.25 5.09 -12.68
N LEU A 115 -7.05 5.34 -12.17
CA LEU A 115 -5.86 5.61 -13.00
C LEU A 115 -5.43 4.39 -13.81
N LEU A 116 -5.51 3.19 -13.23
CA LEU A 116 -5.24 1.95 -13.95
C LEU A 116 -6.23 1.73 -15.10
N LEU A 117 -7.52 2.01 -14.87
CA LEU A 117 -8.58 1.80 -15.85
C LEU A 117 -8.61 2.84 -16.98
N GLN A 118 -7.82 3.92 -16.90
CA GLN A 118 -7.69 4.86 -18.02
C GLN A 118 -7.02 4.22 -19.25
N GLY A 119 -6.11 3.27 -19.05
CA GLY A 119 -5.38 2.61 -20.14
C GLY A 119 -5.88 1.21 -20.46
N ARG A 120 -6.86 0.69 -19.71
CA ARG A 120 -7.10 -0.75 -19.60
C ARG A 120 -8.58 -1.08 -19.48
N GLN A 121 -9.00 -2.13 -20.18
CA GLN A 121 -10.38 -2.59 -20.12
C GLN A 121 -10.73 -3.19 -18.76
N VAL A 122 -11.93 -2.82 -18.27
CA VAL A 122 -12.47 -3.30 -17.00
C VAL A 122 -12.71 -4.81 -17.01
N ASP A 123 -13.11 -5.38 -18.15
CA ASP A 123 -13.46 -6.80 -18.29
C ASP A 123 -12.29 -7.75 -18.10
N HIS A 124 -11.07 -7.26 -18.32
CA HIS A 124 -9.86 -8.04 -18.11
C HIS A 124 -9.32 -7.86 -16.68
N THR A 125 -9.94 -7.03 -15.84
CA THR A 125 -9.42 -6.57 -14.54
C THR A 125 -10.15 -7.19 -13.36
N TRP A 126 -9.40 -7.95 -12.57
CA TRP A 126 -9.81 -8.42 -11.26
C TRP A 126 -9.17 -7.55 -10.20
N VAL A 127 -9.88 -7.25 -9.12
CA VAL A 127 -9.39 -6.36 -8.08
C VAL A 127 -9.52 -6.99 -6.71
N ARG A 128 -8.51 -6.76 -5.87
CA ARG A 128 -8.59 -6.98 -4.43
C ARG A 128 -8.63 -5.62 -3.73
N ILE A 129 -9.73 -5.36 -3.03
CA ILE A 129 -9.96 -4.11 -2.29
C ILE A 129 -10.37 -4.40 -0.86
N LEU A 130 -10.26 -3.39 0.02
CA LEU A 130 -10.69 -3.52 1.40
C LEU A 130 -12.22 -3.73 1.49
N PRO A 131 -12.71 -4.49 2.48
CA PRO A 131 -14.13 -4.78 2.65
C PRO A 131 -14.86 -3.60 3.31
N THR A 132 -14.88 -2.44 2.64
CA THR A 132 -15.63 -1.27 3.10
C THR A 132 -16.75 -0.93 2.11
N PRO A 133 -17.91 -0.43 2.58
CA PRO A 133 -19.01 -0.04 1.69
C PRO A 133 -18.57 0.99 0.64
N THR A 134 -17.73 1.95 1.02
CA THR A 134 -17.19 2.97 0.11
C THR A 134 -16.30 2.37 -0.97
N ALA A 135 -15.45 1.39 -0.63
CA ALA A 135 -14.60 0.74 -1.62
C ALA A 135 -15.42 -0.06 -2.63
N LEU A 136 -16.42 -0.82 -2.16
CA LEU A 136 -17.31 -1.59 -3.04
C LEU A 136 -18.10 -0.67 -3.98
N ARG A 137 -18.76 0.37 -3.45
CA ARG A 137 -19.51 1.33 -4.28
C ARG A 137 -18.63 1.97 -5.35
N SER A 138 -17.41 2.38 -4.98
CA SER A 138 -16.47 2.98 -5.93
C SER A 138 -16.06 1.99 -7.02
N ALA A 139 -15.89 0.70 -6.69
CA ALA A 139 -15.53 -0.32 -7.67
C ALA A 139 -16.68 -0.57 -8.66
N LEU A 140 -17.91 -0.69 -8.16
CA LEU A 140 -19.10 -0.85 -9.00
C LEU A 140 -19.33 0.37 -9.91
N ALA A 141 -19.12 1.58 -9.40
CA ALA A 141 -19.22 2.82 -10.18
C ALA A 141 -18.19 2.91 -11.31
N LEU A 142 -17.07 2.19 -11.21
CA LEU A 142 -16.07 2.07 -12.28
C LEU A 142 -16.43 0.98 -13.30
N GLY A 143 -17.60 0.34 -13.17
CA GLY A 143 -18.07 -0.70 -14.09
C GLY A 143 -17.53 -2.10 -13.81
N LEU A 144 -16.90 -2.33 -12.64
CA LEU A 144 -16.47 -3.69 -12.27
C LEU A 144 -17.66 -4.57 -11.93
N ASP A 145 -17.72 -5.73 -12.56
CA ASP A 145 -18.61 -6.80 -12.15
C ASP A 145 -18.22 -7.36 -10.77
N SER A 146 -19.21 -7.64 -9.92
CA SER A 146 -19.00 -8.15 -8.56
C SER A 146 -18.18 -9.45 -8.50
N ALA A 147 -18.27 -10.32 -9.51
CA ALA A 147 -17.50 -11.56 -9.61
C ALA A 147 -15.98 -11.31 -9.81
N ARG A 148 -15.61 -10.08 -10.16
CA ARG A 148 -14.22 -9.63 -10.34
C ARG A 148 -13.65 -8.88 -9.13
N ILE A 149 -14.43 -8.77 -8.05
CA ILE A 149 -14.05 -8.03 -6.84
C ILE A 149 -13.83 -9.00 -5.67
N ALA A 150 -12.62 -9.02 -5.12
CA ALA A 150 -12.35 -9.63 -3.82
C ALA A 150 -12.34 -8.56 -2.72
N LEU A 151 -13.33 -8.62 -1.84
CA LEU A 151 -13.42 -7.82 -0.62
C LEU A 151 -12.64 -8.53 0.50
N LEU A 152 -11.37 -8.16 0.68
CA LEU A 152 -10.47 -8.85 1.61
C LEU A 152 -9.61 -7.88 2.39
N LEU A 153 -9.51 -8.11 3.70
CA LEU A 153 -8.48 -7.50 4.53
C LEU A 153 -7.15 -8.23 4.29
N PRO A 154 -6.04 -7.50 4.03
CA PRO A 154 -4.71 -8.11 4.09
C PRO A 154 -4.50 -8.69 5.50
N ARG A 155 -4.18 -9.98 5.58
CA ARG A 155 -3.85 -10.65 6.85
C ARG A 155 -2.35 -10.69 7.03
N CYS A 156 -1.86 -10.29 8.20
CA CYS A 156 -0.56 -10.77 8.66
C CYS A 156 -0.72 -12.24 9.04
N HIS A 157 0.17 -13.07 8.53
CA HIS A 157 0.25 -14.47 8.94
C HIS A 157 1.56 -14.60 9.69
N ASP A 158 1.49 -14.95 10.98
CA ASP A 158 2.69 -15.19 11.79
C ASP A 158 3.38 -16.51 11.42
N GLN A 159 2.68 -17.38 10.69
CA GLN A 159 3.21 -18.65 10.21
C GLN A 159 3.70 -18.53 8.75
N ALA A 160 4.99 -18.76 8.55
CA ALA A 160 5.63 -18.73 7.22
C ALA A 160 4.98 -19.69 6.20
N GLN A 161 4.29 -20.74 6.66
CA GLN A 161 3.66 -21.74 5.79
C GLN A 161 2.38 -21.23 5.10
N THR A 162 1.68 -20.28 5.72
CA THR A 162 0.36 -19.82 5.24
C THR A 162 0.42 -18.52 4.44
N ILE A 163 1.57 -17.84 4.43
CA ILE A 163 1.76 -16.62 3.63
C ILE A 163 1.51 -16.87 2.14
N GLY A 164 0.76 -15.97 1.51
CA GLY A 164 0.45 -16.03 0.08
C GLY A 164 -0.57 -17.09 -0.35
N LEU A 165 -1.13 -17.91 0.56
CA LEU A 165 -2.11 -18.94 0.18
C LEU A 165 -3.42 -18.34 -0.34
N LEU A 166 -3.89 -17.25 0.29
CA LEU A 166 -5.08 -16.54 -0.15
C LEU A 166 -4.86 -15.89 -1.52
N GLU A 167 -3.72 -15.24 -1.71
CA GLU A 167 -3.31 -14.67 -2.98
C GLU A 167 -3.23 -15.73 -4.09
N GLN A 168 -2.67 -16.90 -3.80
CA GLN A 168 -2.65 -18.04 -4.74
C GLN A 168 -4.06 -18.53 -5.09
N ALA A 169 -4.95 -18.63 -4.10
CA ALA A 169 -6.32 -19.06 -4.32
C ALA A 169 -7.08 -18.08 -5.22
N LEU A 170 -6.90 -16.77 -5.04
CA LEU A 170 -7.48 -15.73 -5.92
C LEU A 170 -6.96 -15.87 -7.34
N CYS A 171 -5.63 -15.98 -7.52
CA CYS A 171 -5.02 -16.14 -8.83
C CYS A 171 -5.57 -17.38 -9.56
N ARG A 172 -5.70 -18.52 -8.87
CA ARG A 172 -6.26 -19.76 -9.44
C ARG A 172 -7.74 -19.61 -9.79
N ARG A 173 -8.55 -19.09 -8.86
CA ARG A 173 -10.00 -18.90 -9.04
C ARG A 173 -10.32 -18.07 -10.29
N TRP A 174 -9.54 -17.02 -10.53
CA TRP A 174 -9.76 -16.11 -11.64
C TRP A 174 -8.88 -16.39 -12.87
N GLY A 175 -8.04 -17.41 -12.80
CA GLY A 175 -7.08 -17.75 -13.85
C GLY A 175 -6.20 -16.54 -14.24
N SER A 176 -5.75 -15.79 -13.25
CA SER A 176 -4.93 -14.59 -13.46
C SER A 176 -3.66 -14.94 -14.21
N GLU A 177 -3.28 -14.10 -15.16
CA GLU A 177 -2.08 -14.27 -15.97
C GLU A 177 -0.97 -13.29 -15.54
N ALA A 178 -1.34 -12.23 -14.81
CA ALA A 178 -0.42 -11.33 -14.13
C ALA A 178 -1.04 -10.81 -12.85
N VAL A 179 -0.18 -10.35 -11.93
CA VAL A 179 -0.58 -9.68 -10.69
C VAL A 179 0.05 -8.30 -10.65
N LEU A 180 -0.72 -7.28 -10.26
CA LEU A 180 -0.20 -5.94 -9.97
C LEU A 180 -0.28 -5.68 -8.47
N CYS A 181 0.84 -5.35 -7.84
CA CYS A 181 0.86 -4.91 -6.45
C CYS A 181 1.81 -3.72 -6.23
N ARG A 182 1.79 -3.16 -5.03
CA ARG A 182 2.66 -2.04 -4.62
C ARG A 182 3.94 -2.56 -3.98
N GLN A 183 5.05 -1.89 -4.25
CA GLN A 183 6.28 -1.99 -3.46
C GLN A 183 6.03 -1.39 -2.06
N SER A 184 5.40 -2.17 -1.20
CA SER A 184 4.89 -1.73 0.11
C SER A 184 5.82 -2.07 1.27
N GLY A 185 6.79 -2.97 1.07
CA GLY A 185 7.78 -3.30 2.08
C GLY A 185 7.19 -3.97 3.32
N GLY A 186 6.61 -5.17 3.17
CA GLY A 186 6.05 -5.90 4.31
C GLY A 186 5.25 -7.12 3.89
N HIS A 187 4.42 -7.64 4.80
CA HIS A 187 3.68 -8.89 4.63
C HIS A 187 2.85 -8.97 3.35
N THR A 188 2.16 -7.89 2.97
CA THR A 188 1.32 -7.89 1.76
C THR A 188 2.13 -8.04 0.48
N GLU A 189 3.27 -7.34 0.35
CA GLU A 189 4.15 -7.50 -0.82
C GLU A 189 4.79 -8.89 -0.82
N ALA A 190 5.27 -9.36 0.33
CA ALA A 190 5.86 -10.69 0.47
C ALA A 190 4.87 -11.80 0.07
N ALA A 191 3.60 -11.68 0.45
CA ALA A 191 2.55 -12.61 0.05
C ALA A 191 2.34 -12.65 -1.46
N TRP A 192 2.28 -11.51 -2.14
CA TRP A 192 2.15 -11.44 -3.59
C TRP A 192 3.38 -11.97 -4.32
N ARG A 193 4.59 -11.61 -3.86
CA ARG A 193 5.85 -12.15 -4.39
C ARG A 193 5.87 -13.68 -4.32
N LEU A 194 5.56 -14.24 -3.16
CA LEU A 194 5.52 -15.69 -2.97
C LEU A 194 4.43 -16.36 -3.82
N ALA A 195 3.24 -15.77 -3.90
CA ALA A 195 2.15 -16.30 -4.69
C ALA A 195 2.49 -16.34 -6.19
N CYS A 196 3.06 -15.25 -6.71
CA CYS A 196 3.48 -15.16 -8.11
C CYS A 196 4.60 -16.14 -8.42
N ARG A 197 5.59 -16.26 -7.52
CA ARG A 197 6.69 -17.23 -7.67
C ARG A 197 6.17 -18.67 -7.74
N ARG A 198 5.27 -19.07 -6.83
CA ARG A 198 4.69 -20.43 -6.79
C ARG A 198 3.81 -20.76 -7.99
N LEU A 199 3.17 -19.76 -8.59
CA LEU A 199 2.30 -19.93 -9.75
C LEU A 199 3.00 -19.59 -11.08
N HIS A 200 4.30 -19.26 -11.04
CA HIS A 200 5.07 -18.77 -12.18
C HIS A 200 4.41 -17.59 -12.92
N LEU A 201 3.71 -16.73 -12.17
CA LEU A 201 3.05 -15.56 -12.71
C LEU A 201 3.98 -14.34 -12.74
N PRO A 202 3.94 -13.54 -13.82
CA PRO A 202 4.27 -12.13 -13.82
C PRO A 202 3.81 -11.34 -12.59
N LEU A 203 4.75 -10.72 -11.87
CA LEU A 203 4.47 -9.73 -10.84
C LEU A 203 4.82 -8.33 -11.34
N LEU A 204 3.79 -7.52 -11.55
CA LEU A 204 3.90 -6.09 -11.84
C LEU A 204 4.01 -5.36 -10.52
N LEU A 205 5.20 -4.85 -10.22
CA LEU A 205 5.49 -4.20 -8.97
C LEU A 205 5.57 -2.69 -9.17
N LEU A 206 4.52 -1.99 -8.74
CA LEU A 206 4.47 -0.54 -8.76
C LEU A 206 5.48 0.01 -7.77
N ARG A 207 6.47 0.76 -8.26
CA ARG A 207 7.51 1.40 -7.44
C ARG A 207 6.86 2.32 -6.42
N ARG A 208 7.41 2.30 -5.20
CA ARG A 208 6.99 3.25 -4.17
C ARG A 208 7.31 4.67 -4.64
N PRO A 209 6.40 5.63 -4.41
CA PRO A 209 6.70 7.03 -4.70
C PRO A 209 7.84 7.51 -3.81
N ARG A 210 8.54 8.55 -4.27
CA ARG A 210 9.47 9.32 -3.41
C ARG A 210 8.69 9.98 -2.30
N GLU A 211 9.15 9.87 -1.06
CA GLU A 211 8.51 10.53 0.07
C GLU A 211 9.07 11.96 0.18
N PRO A 212 8.24 12.96 0.54
CA PRO A 212 8.76 14.28 0.89
C PRO A 212 9.72 14.12 2.08
N GLY A 213 10.94 14.63 1.95
CA GLY A 213 11.99 14.40 2.92
C GLY A 213 12.54 12.98 2.90
N ASP A 214 12.84 12.41 1.73
CA ASP A 214 13.66 11.19 1.61
C ASP A 214 15.02 11.35 2.34
N ASP A 215 15.43 12.60 2.60
CA ASP A 215 16.58 13.03 3.43
C ASP A 215 16.32 12.95 4.95
N LEU A 216 15.06 12.87 5.40
CA LEU A 216 14.70 12.72 6.81
C LEU A 216 15.05 11.30 7.25
N GLN A 217 15.85 11.17 8.30
CA GLN A 217 16.17 9.89 8.94
C GLN A 217 14.88 9.19 9.38
N GLY A 218 14.41 8.25 8.56
CA GLY A 218 13.37 7.31 8.97
C GLY A 218 14.00 6.13 9.68
N CYS A 219 13.30 5.59 10.68
CA CYS A 219 13.79 4.47 11.48
C CYS A 219 13.10 3.17 11.07
N GLY A 220 13.83 2.06 11.15
CA GLY A 220 13.24 0.72 11.13
C GLY A 220 12.49 0.44 12.43
N LEU A 221 11.68 -0.64 12.45
CA LEU A 221 10.94 -1.04 13.66
C LEU A 221 11.86 -1.30 14.86
N SER A 222 13.05 -1.86 14.62
CA SER A 222 14.07 -2.12 15.64
C SER A 222 14.66 -0.85 16.26
N GLU A 223 14.65 0.26 15.53
CA GLU A 223 15.25 1.53 15.95
C GLU A 223 14.20 2.48 16.57
N LEU A 224 12.92 2.23 16.31
CA LEU A 224 11.81 3.12 16.67
C LEU A 224 11.81 3.49 18.16
N THR A 225 12.04 2.54 19.05
CA THR A 225 12.05 2.78 20.50
C THR A 225 13.19 3.72 20.91
N ALA A 226 14.38 3.53 20.34
CA ALA A 226 15.55 4.38 20.62
C ALA A 226 15.35 5.80 20.05
N CYS A 227 14.85 5.91 18.82
CA CYS A 227 14.50 7.20 18.21
C CYS A 227 13.43 7.93 19.01
N ALA A 228 12.37 7.23 19.45
CA ALA A 228 11.30 7.81 20.25
C ALA A 228 11.81 8.30 21.61
N ALA A 229 12.66 7.53 22.29
CA ALA A 229 13.29 7.94 23.54
C ALA A 229 14.16 9.20 23.37
N HIS A 230 14.98 9.25 22.32
CA HIS A 230 15.81 10.42 22.00
C HIS A 230 14.96 11.68 21.75
N CYS A 231 13.90 11.57 20.94
CA CYS A 231 13.00 12.68 20.67
C CYS A 231 12.28 13.20 21.93
N MET A 232 11.96 12.32 22.88
CA MET A 232 11.29 12.69 24.12
C MET A 232 12.25 13.29 25.16
N LEU A 233 13.50 12.84 25.21
CA LEU A 233 14.52 13.33 26.17
C LEU A 233 15.11 14.69 25.78
N GLY A 234 15.16 15.03 24.48
CA GLY A 234 15.64 16.34 24.00
C GLY A 234 14.75 17.54 24.37
N ARG A 235 13.69 17.33 25.16
CA ARG A 235 12.79 18.36 25.72
C ARG A 235 12.98 18.61 27.23
N SER A 236 13.97 17.96 27.86
CA SER A 236 14.30 18.15 29.28
C SER A 236 15.17 19.39 29.51
#